data_AF-A0A3D0NC05-F1
#
_entry.id   AF-A0A3D0NC05-F1
#
_cell.length_a   1.000
_cell.length_b   1.000
_cell.length_c   1.000
_cell.angle_alpha   90.00
_cell.angle_beta   90.00
_cell.angle_gamma   90.00
#
_symmetry.space_group_name_H-M   'P 1'
#
loop_
_entity.id
_entity.type
_entity.pdbx_description
1 polymer ?
#
loop_
_entity_poly.entity_id
_entity_poly.type
_entity_poly.pdbx_seq_one_letter_code
_entity_poly.pdbx_strand_id
1 'polypeptide(L)'
;NRQPFPGPGLAVRIIGDVTRERLDTVREADAILREEIDAAGIKGLAQWFAVLSSMRSVGVMGDGRTYEHPIILRCVTTDDFMTADWADLPHELLGRISNRIVNEVRGVNRVVYDITSKPPGTIEWE
;
A
#
# COMPACT_ATOMS: atom_id res chain seq x y z
N ASN A 1 -9.03 16.66 -4.22
CA ASN A 1 -9.33 15.92 -5.47
C ASN A 1 -9.32 14.43 -5.19
N ARG A 2 -10.36 13.70 -5.62
CA ARG A 2 -10.52 12.27 -5.38
C ARG A 2 -9.75 11.50 -6.46
N GLN A 3 -8.81 10.65 -6.05
CA GLN A 3 -8.12 9.74 -6.98
C GLN A 3 -9.11 8.72 -7.59
N PRO A 4 -8.88 8.25 -8.83
CA PRO A 4 -9.71 7.21 -9.44
C PRO A 4 -9.68 5.94 -8.58
N PHE A 5 -10.85 5.36 -8.35
CA PHE A 5 -11.04 4.14 -7.56
C PHE A 5 -11.61 3.04 -8.47
N PRO A 6 -11.03 1.83 -8.47
CA PRO A 6 -11.41 0.77 -9.40
C PRO A 6 -12.83 0.27 -9.15
N GLY A 7 -13.51 -0.20 -10.21
CA GLY A 7 -14.88 -0.72 -10.15
C GLY A 7 -15.10 -1.86 -9.14
N PRO A 8 -14.23 -2.88 -9.08
CA PRO A 8 -14.29 -3.92 -8.05
C PRO A 8 -13.82 -3.45 -6.65
N GLY A 9 -13.41 -2.19 -6.53
CA GLY A 9 -13.03 -1.56 -5.26
C GLY A 9 -11.79 -2.16 -4.61
N LEU A 10 -11.85 -2.42 -3.29
CA LEU A 10 -10.70 -2.97 -2.55
C LEU A 10 -10.35 -4.42 -2.94
N ALA A 11 -11.22 -5.11 -3.70
CA ALA A 11 -10.97 -6.49 -4.10
C ALA A 11 -9.70 -6.61 -4.97
N VAL A 12 -9.46 -5.67 -5.90
CA VAL A 12 -8.24 -5.68 -6.75
C VAL A 12 -6.96 -5.31 -5.99
N ARG A 13 -7.08 -4.95 -4.71
CA ARG A 13 -5.96 -4.62 -3.83
C ARG A 13 -5.59 -5.77 -2.92
N ILE A 14 -6.18 -6.94 -3.11
CA ILE A 14 -5.84 -8.16 -2.39
C ILE A 14 -5.37 -9.14 -3.43
N ILE A 15 -4.09 -9.52 -3.37
CA ILE A 15 -3.58 -10.55 -4.26
C ILE A 15 -4.14 -11.89 -3.80
N GLY A 16 -4.81 -12.60 -4.69
CA GLY A 16 -5.48 -13.88 -4.42
C GLY A 16 -6.84 -13.74 -3.73
N ASP A 17 -7.13 -14.63 -2.77
CA ASP A 17 -8.49 -14.76 -2.24
C ASP A 17 -8.96 -13.52 -1.45
N VAL A 18 -10.16 -13.05 -1.80
CA VAL A 18 -10.82 -11.93 -1.13
C VAL A 18 -11.67 -12.45 0.02
N THR A 19 -11.25 -12.13 1.24
CA THR A 19 -11.99 -12.44 2.48
C THR A 19 -12.29 -11.17 3.26
N ARG A 20 -13.26 -11.23 4.18
CA ARG A 20 -13.61 -10.08 5.04
C ARG A 20 -12.41 -9.60 5.86
N GLU A 21 -11.66 -10.51 6.46
CA GLU A 21 -10.46 -10.18 7.24
C GLU A 21 -9.41 -9.47 6.38
N ARG A 22 -9.14 -9.97 5.18
CA ARG A 22 -8.19 -9.36 4.23
C ARG A 22 -8.66 -7.98 3.75
N LEU A 23 -9.97 -7.81 3.56
CA LEU A 23 -10.59 -6.53 3.24
C LEU A 23 -10.46 -5.52 4.39
N ASP A 24 -10.58 -5.98 5.64
CA ASP A 24 -10.41 -5.14 6.82
C ASP A 24 -8.94 -4.70 6.95
N THR A 25 -7.98 -5.63 6.82
CA THR A 25 -6.54 -5.34 6.80
C THR A 25 -6.15 -4.32 5.74
N VAL A 26 -6.55 -4.50 4.47
CA VAL A 26 -6.17 -3.56 3.40
C VAL A 26 -6.84 -2.20 3.59
N ARG A 27 -8.06 -2.16 4.15
CA ARG A 27 -8.77 -0.90 4.42
C ARG A 27 -8.07 -0.07 5.49
N GLU A 28 -7.62 -0.70 6.57
CA GLU A 28 -6.87 -0.02 7.64
C GLU A 28 -5.51 0.48 7.12
N ALA A 29 -4.78 -0.36 6.39
CA ALA A 29 -3.51 0.04 5.79
C ALA A 29 -3.65 1.20 4.78
N ASP A 30 -4.70 1.17 3.93
CA ASP A 30 -4.99 2.24 2.97
C ASP A 30 -5.38 3.55 3.68
N ALA A 31 -6.10 3.47 4.80
CA ALA A 31 -6.45 4.64 5.61
C ALA A 31 -5.20 5.31 6.18
N ILE A 32 -4.28 4.55 6.79
CA ILE A 32 -3.01 5.07 7.31
C ILE A 32 -2.18 5.74 6.22
N LEU A 33 -2.05 5.09 5.05
CA LEU A 33 -1.33 5.69 3.91
C LEU A 33 -1.93 7.04 3.53
N ARG A 34 -3.27 7.14 3.41
CA ARG A 34 -3.95 8.39 3.05
C ARG A 34 -3.73 9.48 4.09
N GLU A 35 -3.91 9.15 5.37
CA GLU A 35 -3.72 10.09 6.47
C GLU A 35 -2.31 10.68 6.49
N GLU A 36 -1.28 9.84 6.34
CA GLU A 36 0.11 10.30 6.35
C GLU A 36 0.48 11.13 5.11
N ILE A 37 -0.03 10.76 3.93
CA ILE A 37 0.15 11.52 2.69
C ILE A 37 -0.50 12.90 2.80
N ASP A 38 -1.73 12.96 3.32
CA ASP A 38 -2.46 14.21 3.53
C ASP A 38 -1.78 15.08 4.60
N ALA A 39 -1.35 14.49 5.73
CA ALA A 39 -0.66 15.18 6.80
C ALA A 39 0.71 15.74 6.37
N ALA A 40 1.43 15.03 5.48
CA ALA A 40 2.67 15.50 4.89
C ALA A 40 2.47 16.56 3.80
N GLY A 41 1.22 16.84 3.40
CA GLY A 41 0.90 17.82 2.37
C GLY A 41 1.42 17.44 0.99
N ILE A 42 1.60 16.14 0.73
CA ILE A 42 2.07 15.64 -0.57
C ILE A 42 0.99 15.92 -1.62
N LYS A 43 1.42 16.46 -2.77
CA LYS A 43 0.56 16.80 -3.90
C LYS A 43 1.11 16.18 -5.17
N GLY A 44 0.27 16.10 -6.21
CA GLY A 44 0.69 15.64 -7.54
C GLY A 44 0.66 14.12 -7.75
N LEU A 45 0.31 13.35 -6.72
CA LEU A 45 0.05 11.92 -6.89
C LEU A 45 -1.22 11.70 -7.72
N ALA A 46 -1.12 10.82 -8.71
CA ALA A 46 -2.26 10.41 -9.52
C ALA A 46 -3.08 9.32 -8.82
N GLN A 47 -2.40 8.30 -8.29
CA GLN A 47 -2.99 7.26 -7.45
C GLN A 47 -2.04 6.87 -6.32
N TRP A 48 -2.60 6.53 -5.17
CA TRP A 48 -1.87 5.99 -4.03
C TRP A 48 -2.75 5.05 -3.21
N PHE A 49 -2.27 3.84 -2.95
CA PHE A 49 -3.03 2.82 -2.25
C PHE A 49 -2.15 1.72 -1.65
N ALA A 50 -2.72 0.99 -0.69
CA ALA A 50 -2.14 -0.22 -0.13
C ALA A 50 -2.66 -1.48 -0.84
N VAL A 51 -1.80 -2.47 -1.05
CA VAL A 51 -2.11 -3.80 -1.57
C VAL A 51 -1.68 -4.86 -0.56
N LEU A 52 -2.55 -5.83 -0.31
CA LEU A 52 -2.24 -6.97 0.57
C LEU A 52 -1.66 -8.12 -0.25
N SER A 53 -0.46 -8.56 0.10
CA SER A 53 0.18 -9.68 -0.60
C SER A 53 -0.48 -11.03 -0.27
N SER A 54 -0.38 -11.98 -1.19
CA SER A 54 -0.73 -13.39 -0.96
C SER A 54 0.36 -14.14 -0.18
N MET A 55 1.60 -13.63 -0.18
CA MET A 55 2.71 -14.24 0.56
C MET A 55 2.66 -13.88 2.05
N ARG A 56 3.26 -14.73 2.87
CA ARG A 56 3.56 -14.43 4.27
C ARG A 56 5.04 -14.10 4.42
N SER A 57 5.38 -13.31 5.42
CA SER A 57 6.75 -12.98 5.76
C SER A 57 7.04 -13.21 7.23
N VAL A 58 8.30 -13.51 7.56
CA VAL A 58 8.73 -13.62 8.94
C VAL A 58 8.92 -12.22 9.51
N GLY A 59 8.36 -12.00 10.70
CA GLY A 59 8.58 -10.80 11.52
C GLY A 59 8.92 -11.19 12.95
N VAL A 60 9.25 -10.18 13.75
CA VAL A 60 9.39 -10.30 15.20
C VAL A 60 8.51 -9.23 15.82
N MET A 61 7.54 -9.64 16.64
CA MET A 61 6.66 -8.73 17.37
C MET A 61 6.61 -9.19 18.83
N GLY A 62 6.94 -8.29 19.76
CA GLY A 62 7.22 -8.67 21.15
C GLY A 62 8.38 -9.67 21.23
N ASP A 63 8.20 -10.72 22.03
CA ASP A 63 9.23 -11.78 22.22
C ASP A 63 9.08 -12.95 21.23
N GLY A 64 8.16 -12.84 20.26
CA GLY A 64 7.77 -13.94 19.38
C GLY A 64 8.05 -13.68 17.89
N ARG A 65 8.29 -14.77 17.15
CA ARG A 65 8.27 -14.75 15.68
C ARG A 65 6.82 -14.73 15.18
N THR A 66 6.58 -13.93 14.14
CA THR A 66 5.27 -13.81 13.48
C THR A 66 5.36 -14.21 12.02
N TYR A 67 4.27 -14.75 11.48
CA TYR A 67 4.13 -15.16 10.08
C TYR A 67 2.89 -14.51 9.48
N GLU A 68 3.01 -13.23 9.19
CA GLU A 68 1.92 -12.35 8.75
C GLU A 68 2.17 -11.82 7.33
N HIS A 69 1.26 -11.00 6.83
CA HIS A 69 1.31 -10.53 5.45
C HIS A 69 2.12 -9.24 5.29
N PRO A 70 2.87 -9.08 4.18
CA PRO A 70 3.33 -7.78 3.74
C PRO A 70 2.21 -6.91 3.16
N ILE A 71 2.26 -5.61 3.46
CA ILE A 71 1.57 -4.58 2.69
C ILE A 71 2.52 -4.00 1.67
N ILE A 72 2.05 -3.89 0.43
CA ILE A 72 2.74 -3.18 -0.65
C ILE A 72 2.09 -1.80 -0.78
N LEU A 73 2.89 -0.76 -0.62
CA LEU A 73 2.48 0.61 -0.88
C LEU A 73 2.75 0.93 -2.35
N ARG A 74 1.72 1.45 -3.04
CA ARG A 74 1.80 1.86 -4.43
C ARG A 74 1.40 3.32 -4.54
N CYS A 75 2.34 4.19 -4.92
CA CYS A 75 2.06 5.60 -5.19
C CYS A 75 2.68 5.97 -6.53
N VAL A 76 1.90 6.62 -7.40
CA VAL A 76 2.35 6.94 -8.75
C VAL A 76 2.00 8.37 -9.17
N THR A 77 2.82 8.93 -10.04
CA THR A 77 2.56 10.15 -10.80
C THR A 77 2.38 9.82 -12.27
N THR A 78 1.50 10.53 -12.97
CA THR A 78 1.29 10.36 -14.41
C THR A 78 0.61 11.59 -15.00
N ASP A 79 0.94 11.90 -16.26
CA ASP A 79 0.31 12.96 -17.04
C ASP A 79 -0.78 12.44 -17.99
N ASP A 80 -0.75 11.16 -18.38
CA ASP A 80 -1.58 10.60 -19.45
C ASP A 80 -2.16 9.19 -19.17
N PHE A 81 -1.86 8.60 -18.02
CA PHE A 81 -2.20 7.23 -17.61
C PHE A 81 -1.71 6.11 -18.56
N MET A 82 -1.02 6.44 -19.65
CA MET A 82 -0.36 5.48 -20.54
C MET A 82 0.98 5.08 -19.95
N THR A 83 1.71 6.04 -19.39
CA THR A 83 2.89 5.81 -18.55
C THR A 83 2.60 6.26 -17.11
N ALA A 84 3.35 5.74 -16.15
CA ALA A 84 3.31 6.23 -14.77
C ALA A 84 4.64 5.95 -14.09
N ASP A 85 5.15 6.93 -13.36
CA ASP A 85 6.33 6.75 -12.52
C ASP A 85 5.92 6.45 -11.08
N TRP A 86 6.69 5.61 -10.42
CA TRP A 86 6.57 5.47 -8.97
C TRP A 86 6.95 6.81 -8.32
N ALA A 87 6.20 7.23 -7.32
CA ALA A 87 6.42 8.54 -6.72
C ALA A 87 7.66 8.52 -5.80
N ASP A 88 8.56 9.48 -5.95
CA ASP A 88 9.68 9.63 -5.01
C ASP A 88 9.19 10.31 -3.71
N LEU A 89 8.77 9.49 -2.75
CA LEU A 89 8.26 9.94 -1.46
C LEU A 89 9.41 10.07 -0.44
N PRO A 90 9.39 11.10 0.43
CA PRO A 90 10.42 11.27 1.46
C PRO A 90 10.58 10.00 2.31
N HIS A 91 11.81 9.54 2.50
CA HIS A 91 12.09 8.31 3.27
C HIS A 91 11.55 8.38 4.71
N GLU A 92 11.56 9.55 5.33
CA GLU A 92 10.97 9.74 6.67
C GLU A 92 9.45 9.52 6.68
N LEU A 93 8.76 9.93 5.61
CA LEU A 93 7.32 9.68 5.44
C LEU A 93 7.06 8.19 5.26
N LEU A 94 7.82 7.52 4.39
CA LEU A 94 7.75 6.07 4.20
C LEU A 94 8.01 5.32 5.52
N GLY A 95 8.97 5.78 6.32
CA GLY A 95 9.26 5.24 7.65
C GLY A 95 8.09 5.39 8.61
N ARG A 96 7.43 6.56 8.66
CA ARG A 96 6.23 6.77 9.48
C ARG A 96 5.07 5.88 9.06
N ILE A 97 4.77 5.82 7.76
CA ILE A 97 3.71 4.95 7.22
C ILE A 97 3.99 3.49 7.58
N SER A 98 5.21 3.02 7.35
CA SER A 98 5.63 1.66 7.68
C SER A 98 5.43 1.34 9.16
N ASN A 99 5.90 2.22 10.05
CA ASN A 99 5.77 2.05 11.48
C ASN A 99 4.31 2.03 11.94
N ARG A 100 3.47 2.92 11.44
CA ARG A 100 2.04 2.95 11.77
C ARG A 100 1.35 1.67 11.30
N ILE A 101 1.55 1.27 10.04
CA ILE A 101 0.92 0.06 9.51
C ILE A 101 1.31 -1.19 10.31
N VAL A 102 2.60 -1.39 10.62
CA VAL A 102 3.04 -2.59 11.35
C VAL A 102 2.53 -2.62 12.80
N ASN A 103 2.35 -1.45 13.44
CA ASN A 103 1.91 -1.39 14.83
C ASN A 103 0.39 -1.33 15.00
N GLU A 104 -0.33 -0.77 14.03
CA GLU A 104 -1.78 -0.52 14.13
C GLU A 104 -2.61 -1.56 13.38
N VAL A 105 -2.09 -2.15 12.30
CA VAL A 105 -2.86 -3.05 11.42
C VAL A 105 -2.61 -4.51 11.79
N ARG A 106 -3.67 -5.19 12.22
CA ARG A 106 -3.60 -6.62 12.55
C ARG A 106 -3.29 -7.46 11.30
N GLY A 107 -2.40 -8.43 11.46
CA GLY A 107 -2.05 -9.38 10.39
C GLY A 107 -1.03 -8.83 9.39
N VAL A 108 -0.34 -7.73 9.74
CA VAL A 108 0.74 -7.14 8.97
C VAL A 108 2.02 -7.10 9.79
N ASN A 109 3.14 -7.50 9.19
CA ASN A 109 4.46 -7.45 9.85
C ASN A 109 5.57 -6.90 8.96
N ARG A 110 5.21 -6.42 7.78
CA ARG A 110 6.14 -5.91 6.78
C ARG A 110 5.43 -4.93 5.88
N VAL A 111 6.15 -3.89 5.50
CA VAL A 111 5.72 -2.93 4.48
C VAL A 111 6.81 -2.83 3.42
N VAL A 112 6.42 -2.81 2.17
CA VAL A 112 7.31 -2.60 1.02
C VAL A 112 6.75 -1.46 0.16
N TYR A 113 7.62 -0.79 -0.58
CA TYR A 113 7.22 0.26 -1.53
C TYR A 113 7.52 -0.18 -2.95
N ASP A 114 6.51 -0.12 -3.82
CA ASP A 114 6.67 -0.52 -5.22
C ASP A 114 7.28 0.60 -6.06
N ILE A 115 8.56 0.40 -6.39
CA ILE A 115 9.40 1.31 -7.19
C ILE A 115 9.45 0.94 -8.69
N THR A 116 8.42 0.27 -9.19
CA THR A 116 8.34 -0.16 -10.59
C THR A 116 7.51 0.83 -11.41
N SER A 117 8.08 1.50 -12.43
CA SER A 117 7.31 2.34 -13.35
C SER A 117 6.40 1.50 -14.29
N LYS A 118 5.38 2.15 -14.84
CA LYS A 118 4.57 1.67 -15.97
C LYS A 118 5.04 2.39 -17.24
N PRO A 119 5.54 1.67 -18.26
CA PRO A 119 5.99 0.27 -18.25
C PRO A 119 7.30 0.06 -17.43
N PRO A 120 7.67 -1.19 -17.06
CA PRO A 120 7.07 -2.46 -17.45
C PRO A 120 5.92 -2.96 -16.55
N GLY A 121 5.75 -2.36 -15.37
CA GLY A 121 4.68 -2.73 -14.45
C GLY A 121 3.32 -2.14 -14.86
N THR A 122 2.30 -2.47 -14.10
CA THR A 122 0.98 -1.81 -14.11
C THR A 122 0.84 -0.91 -12.87
N ILE A 123 -0.20 -0.07 -12.82
CA ILE A 123 -0.47 0.70 -11.60
C ILE A 123 -1.02 -0.23 -10.52
N GLU A 124 -2.08 -0.97 -10.84
CA GLU A 124 -2.64 -2.03 -9.99
C GLU A 124 -1.77 -3.30 -10.03
N TRP A 125 -1.95 -4.18 -9.05
CA TRP A 125 -1.24 -5.46 -8.94
C TRP A 125 -2.05 -6.67 -9.45
N GLU A 126 -3.35 -6.49 -9.69
CA GLU A 126 -4.26 -7.46 -10.34
C GLU A 126 -5.23 -6.75 -11.30
#